data_AF-A0A380E087-F1
#
_entry.id   AF-A0A380E087-F1
#
_cell.length_a   1.000
_cell.length_b   1.000
_cell.length_c   1.000
_cell.angle_alpha   90.00
_cell.angle_beta   90.00
_cell.angle_gamma   90.00
#
_symmetry.space_group_name_H-M   'P 1'
#
loop_
_entity.id
_entity.type
_entity.pdbx_description
1 polymer ?
#
loop_
_entity_poly.entity_id
_entity_poly.type
_entity_poly.pdbx_seq_one_letter_code
_entity_poly.pdbx_strand_id
1 'polypeptide(L)'
;MKQWQLGLAIIFIVAALILGLIGGFLLARKYMMDYLKKNPPINEEMLRMMMMQMGQKPSQKKINQMMTMMNKKYGSKYEECEKVNSQLIEAIFQIWKWPLFIIKLIRINMFIKIKVNKMTNRLRNAIIHFV
;
A
#
# COMPACT_ATOMS: atom_id res chain seq x y z
N MET A 1 -37.10 20.07 -5.21
CA MET A 1 -35.67 19.84 -4.87
C MET A 1 -35.15 18.46 -5.32
N LYS A 2 -35.53 17.95 -6.51
CA LYS A 2 -35.12 16.61 -6.99
C LYS A 2 -34.02 16.65 -8.08
N GLN A 3 -33.81 17.79 -8.73
CA GLN A 3 -32.91 17.90 -9.89
C GLN A 3 -31.42 17.69 -9.57
N TRP A 4 -30.99 18.12 -8.37
CA TRP A 4 -29.59 18.03 -7.93
C TRP A 4 -29.10 16.60 -7.63
N GLN A 5 -30.02 15.69 -7.32
CA GLN A 5 -29.67 14.31 -6.95
C GLN A 5 -29.26 13.47 -8.17
N LEU A 6 -29.83 13.75 -9.33
CA LEU A 6 -29.51 13.05 -10.58
C LEU A 6 -28.09 13.37 -11.07
N GLY A 7 -27.68 14.65 -10.99
CA GLY A 7 -26.32 15.05 -11.38
C GLY A 7 -25.23 14.43 -10.49
N LEU A 8 -25.46 14.39 -9.17
CA LEU A 8 -24.55 13.74 -8.24
C LEU A 8 -24.42 12.24 -8.50
N ALA A 9 -25.53 11.55 -8.76
CA ALA A 9 -25.51 10.11 -9.05
C ALA A 9 -24.66 9.77 -10.28
N ILE A 10 -24.76 10.55 -11.36
CA ILE A 10 -23.97 10.35 -12.58
C ILE A 10 -22.47 10.53 -12.31
N ILE A 11 -22.09 11.55 -11.53
CA ILE A 11 -20.69 11.77 -11.16
C ILE A 11 -20.12 10.61 -10.35
N PHE A 12 -20.89 10.07 -9.39
CA PHE A 12 -20.46 8.90 -8.61
C PHE A 12 -20.30 7.64 -9.46
N ILE A 13 -21.17 7.42 -10.45
CA ILE A 13 -21.07 6.28 -11.37
C ILE A 13 -19.80 6.39 -12.22
N VAL A 14 -19.51 7.58 -12.75
CA VAL A 14 -18.30 7.82 -13.54
C VAL A 14 -17.04 7.67 -12.68
N ALA A 15 -17.05 8.20 -11.46
CA ALA A 15 -15.95 8.04 -10.51
C ALA A 15 -15.73 6.56 -10.12
N ALA A 16 -16.80 5.79 -9.90
CA ALA A 16 -16.73 4.37 -9.61
C ALA A 16 -16.18 3.55 -10.79
N LEU A 17 -16.51 3.92 -12.02
CA LEU A 17 -15.94 3.30 -13.22
C LEU A 17 -14.44 3.58 -13.35
N ILE A 18 -14.01 4.82 -13.12
CA ILE A 18 -12.60 5.20 -13.18
C ILE A 18 -11.80 4.51 -12.07
N LEU A 19 -12.31 4.52 -10.83
CA LEU A 19 -11.69 3.83 -9.71
C LEU A 19 -11.68 2.31 -9.90
N GLY A 20 -12.74 1.75 -10.46
CA GLY A 20 -12.84 0.32 -10.79
C GLY A 20 -11.84 -0.10 -11.87
N LEU A 21 -11.64 0.71 -12.91
CA LEU A 21 -10.64 0.45 -13.95
C LEU A 21 -9.21 0.54 -13.41
N ILE A 22 -8.90 1.58 -12.64
CA ILE A 22 -7.55 1.77 -12.06
C ILE A 22 -7.27 0.68 -11.03
N GLY A 23 -8.21 0.43 -10.12
CA GLY A 23 -8.09 -0.60 -9.09
C GLY A 23 -8.04 -2.01 -9.68
N GLY A 24 -8.90 -2.29 -10.66
CA GLY A 24 -8.96 -3.58 -11.35
C GLY A 24 -7.69 -3.88 -12.16
N PHE A 25 -7.15 -2.90 -12.90
CA PHE A 25 -5.92 -3.07 -13.67
C PHE A 25 -4.71 -3.34 -12.78
N LEU A 26 -4.59 -2.61 -11.66
CA LEU A 26 -3.48 -2.79 -10.72
C LEU A 26 -3.57 -4.13 -9.98
N LEU A 27 -4.77 -4.56 -9.60
CA LEU A 27 -4.99 -5.84 -8.92
C LEU A 27 -4.75 -7.03 -9.87
N ALA A 28 -5.27 -6.96 -11.10
CA ALA A 28 -5.04 -7.98 -12.13
C ALA A 28 -3.54 -8.11 -12.46
N ARG A 29 -2.82 -6.98 -12.57
CA ARG A 29 -1.35 -6.97 -12.76
C ARG A 29 -0.64 -7.69 -11.61
N LYS A 30 -1.03 -7.43 -10.37
CA LYS A 30 -0.45 -8.09 -9.19
C LYS A 30 -0.71 -9.60 -9.19
N TYR A 31 -1.95 -10.00 -9.46
CA TYR A 31 -2.34 -11.41 -9.53
C TYR A 31 -1.56 -12.18 -10.61
N MET A 32 -1.41 -11.60 -11.81
CA MET A 32 -0.57 -12.18 -12.86
C MET A 32 0.90 -12.29 -12.47
N MET A 33 1.44 -11.29 -11.78
CA MET A 33 2.83 -11.32 -11.34
C MET A 33 3.10 -12.43 -10.33
N ASP A 34 2.17 -12.66 -9.41
CA ASP A 34 2.24 -13.75 -8.43
C ASP A 34 2.10 -15.13 -9.09
N TYR A 35 1.33 -15.23 -10.18
CA TYR A 35 1.26 -16.45 -11.00
C TYR A 35 2.59 -16.73 -11.72
N LEU A 36 3.22 -15.70 -12.32
CA LEU A 36 4.51 -15.81 -13.00
C LEU A 36 5.68 -16.09 -12.05
N LYS A 37 5.59 -15.66 -10.78
CA LYS A 37 6.56 -16.04 -9.73
C LYS A 37 6.59 -17.55 -9.51
N LYS A 38 5.42 -18.21 -9.58
CA LYS A 38 5.29 -19.66 -9.31
C LYS A 38 5.72 -20.52 -10.50
N ASN A 39 5.58 -20.01 -11.73
CA ASN A 39 6.01 -20.71 -12.96
C ASN A 39 6.85 -19.74 -13.80
N PRO A 40 8.19 -19.75 -13.69
CA PRO A 40 9.04 -18.79 -14.38
C PRO A 40 8.85 -18.91 -15.90
N PRO A 41 8.57 -17.79 -16.61
CA PRO A 41 8.02 -17.85 -17.96
C PRO A 41 9.04 -18.11 -19.08
N ILE A 42 10.35 -18.25 -18.82
CA ILE A 42 11.38 -18.33 -19.87
C ILE A 42 12.36 -19.46 -19.62
N ASN A 43 12.51 -20.32 -20.63
CA ASN A 43 13.52 -21.37 -20.71
C ASN A 43 14.47 -21.11 -21.89
N GLU A 44 15.62 -21.80 -21.92
CA GLU A 44 16.67 -21.64 -22.94
C GLU A 44 16.17 -21.95 -24.36
N GLU A 45 15.29 -22.93 -24.48
CA GLU A 45 14.74 -23.39 -25.75
C GLU A 45 13.79 -22.38 -26.37
N MET A 46 12.97 -21.72 -25.57
CA MET A 46 12.08 -20.64 -25.98
C MET A 46 12.88 -19.42 -26.40
N LEU A 47 13.96 -19.10 -25.69
CA LEU A 47 14.92 -18.06 -26.10
C LEU A 47 15.61 -18.41 -27.42
N ARG A 48 15.98 -19.68 -27.61
CA ARG A 48 16.57 -20.18 -28.84
C ARG A 48 15.57 -20.07 -29.99
N MET A 49 14.32 -20.47 -29.80
CA MET A 49 13.25 -20.33 -30.79
C MET A 49 13.01 -18.87 -31.17
N MET A 50 12.95 -17.96 -30.20
CA MET A 50 12.83 -16.52 -30.47
C MET A 50 14.03 -15.97 -31.27
N MET A 51 15.26 -16.39 -30.94
CA MET A 51 16.45 -15.99 -31.70
C MET A 51 16.46 -16.55 -33.12
N MET A 52 16.03 -17.80 -33.29
CA MET A 52 15.90 -18.44 -34.60
C MET A 52 14.84 -17.76 -35.47
N GLN A 53 13.71 -17.34 -34.89
CA GLN A 53 12.67 -16.58 -35.60
C GLN A 53 13.17 -15.22 -36.10
N MET A 54 14.15 -14.61 -35.42
CA MET A 54 14.79 -13.36 -35.83
C MET A 54 15.98 -13.55 -36.79
N GLY A 55 16.23 -14.77 -37.27
CA GLY A 55 17.38 -15.08 -38.13
C GLY A 55 18.74 -14.97 -37.44
N GLN A 56 18.78 -14.86 -36.11
CA GLN A 56 20.04 -14.89 -35.37
C GLN A 56 20.45 -16.34 -35.11
N LYS A 57 21.67 -16.70 -35.52
CA LYS A 57 22.29 -17.97 -35.16
C LYS A 57 22.46 -18.07 -33.64
N PRO A 58 21.74 -19.00 -32.95
CA PRO A 58 21.83 -19.14 -31.51
C PRO A 58 23.23 -19.65 -31.12
N SER A 59 23.94 -18.90 -30.28
CA SER A 59 25.18 -19.35 -29.62
C SER A 59 24.88 -19.63 -28.16
N GLN A 60 25.26 -20.80 -27.65
CA GLN A 60 24.95 -21.23 -26.27
C GLN A 60 25.44 -20.23 -25.21
N LYS A 61 26.60 -19.61 -25.42
CA LYS A 61 27.11 -18.57 -24.52
C LYS A 61 26.22 -17.34 -24.48
N LYS A 62 25.72 -16.91 -25.64
CA LYS A 62 24.82 -15.75 -25.75
C LYS A 62 23.45 -16.06 -25.12
N ILE A 63 22.96 -17.28 -25.29
CA ILE A 63 21.71 -17.74 -24.64
C ILE A 63 21.86 -17.71 -23.12
N ASN A 64 22.93 -18.25 -22.55
CA ASN A 64 23.12 -18.25 -21.10
C ASN A 64 23.27 -16.82 -20.53
N GLN A 65 23.97 -15.94 -21.24
CA GLN A 65 24.05 -14.53 -20.87
C GLN A 65 22.67 -13.86 -20.89
N MET A 66 21.87 -14.13 -21.93
CA MET A 66 20.54 -13.57 -22.10
C MET A 66 19.55 -14.13 -21.06
N MET A 67 19.54 -15.44 -20.82
CA MET A 67 18.79 -16.10 -19.74
C MET A 67 19.07 -15.43 -18.39
N THR A 68 20.33 -15.19 -18.06
CA THR A 68 20.74 -14.55 -16.80
C THR A 68 20.22 -13.12 -16.71
N MET A 69 20.31 -12.35 -17.80
CA MET A 69 19.78 -10.98 -17.86
C MET A 69 18.25 -10.95 -17.74
N MET A 70 17.54 -11.86 -18.42
CA MET A 70 16.08 -11.99 -18.31
C MET A 70 15.70 -12.34 -16.87
N ASN A 71 16.27 -13.39 -16.29
CA ASN A 71 15.98 -13.81 -14.92
C ASN A 71 16.19 -12.67 -13.91
N LYS A 72 17.28 -11.90 -14.07
CA LYS A 72 17.52 -10.70 -13.24
C LYS A 72 16.44 -9.63 -13.43
N LYS A 73 15.99 -9.38 -14.67
CA LYS A 73 14.93 -8.40 -14.97
C LYS A 73 13.55 -8.81 -14.45
N TYR A 74 13.22 -10.10 -14.46
CA TYR A 74 12.00 -10.61 -13.84
C TYR A 74 12.11 -10.57 -12.31
N GLY A 75 13.25 -10.96 -11.75
CA GLY A 75 13.58 -10.85 -10.32
C GLY A 75 13.38 -9.43 -9.77
N SER A 76 13.92 -8.41 -10.42
CA SER A 76 13.74 -7.02 -9.99
C SER A 76 12.27 -6.56 -10.08
N LYS A 77 11.53 -7.01 -11.09
CA LYS A 77 10.10 -6.68 -11.28
C LYS A 77 9.22 -7.35 -10.21
N TYR A 78 9.63 -8.52 -9.73
CA TYR A 78 9.02 -9.23 -8.61
C TYR A 78 9.24 -8.51 -7.27
N GLU A 79 10.45 -7.97 -7.03
CA GLU A 79 10.78 -7.17 -5.85
C GLU A 79 9.98 -5.85 -5.81
N GLU A 80 9.78 -5.20 -6.95
CA GLU A 80 9.00 -3.96 -7.04
C GLU A 80 7.53 -4.17 -6.62
N CYS A 81 6.90 -5.25 -7.09
CA CYS A 81 5.51 -5.59 -6.73
C CYS A 81 5.38 -5.96 -5.24
N GLU A 82 6.43 -6.57 -4.68
CA GLU A 82 6.50 -6.93 -3.26
C GLU A 82 6.65 -5.71 -2.36
N LYS A 83 7.47 -4.73 -2.76
CA LYS A 83 7.59 -3.43 -2.08
C LYS A 83 6.26 -2.67 -2.06
N VAL A 84 5.51 -2.63 -3.17
CA VAL A 84 4.18 -1.99 -3.19
C VAL A 84 3.21 -2.69 -2.24
N ASN A 85 3.21 -4.03 -2.22
CA ASN A 85 2.38 -4.79 -1.29
C ASN A 85 2.75 -4.51 0.18
N SER A 86 4.03 -4.47 0.49
CA SER A 86 4.54 -4.12 1.83
C SER A 86 4.20 -2.69 2.22
N GLN A 87 4.34 -1.71 1.31
CA GLN A 87 3.98 -0.31 1.54
C GLN A 87 2.48 -0.14 1.85
N LEU A 88 1.60 -0.86 1.15
CA LEU A 88 0.16 -0.83 1.43
C LEU A 88 -0.17 -1.43 2.80
N ILE A 89 0.47 -2.53 3.18
CA ILE A 89 0.29 -3.17 4.51
C ILE A 89 0.78 -2.23 5.62
N GLU A 90 1.94 -1.60 5.46
CA GLU A 90 2.46 -0.61 6.42
C GLU A 90 1.53 0.61 6.52
N ALA A 91 1.02 1.14 5.40
CA ALA A 91 0.07 2.25 5.42
C ALA A 91 -1.23 1.91 6.17
N ILE A 92 -1.77 0.70 5.96
CA ILE A 92 -2.95 0.20 6.67
C ILE A 92 -2.64 -0.02 8.17
N PHE A 93 -1.44 -0.51 8.49
CA PHE A 93 -0.99 -0.70 9.87
C PHE A 93 -0.81 0.63 10.61
N GLN A 94 -0.33 1.68 9.92
CA GLN A 94 -0.27 3.04 10.46
C GLN A 94 -1.68 3.54 10.81
N ILE A 95 -2.67 3.38 9.94
CA ILE A 95 -4.06 3.78 10.20
C ILE A 95 -4.62 3.05 11.44
N TRP A 96 -4.33 1.77 11.61
CA TRP A 96 -4.74 0.99 12.79
C TRP A 96 -4.02 1.37 14.09
N LYS A 97 -2.85 2.03 14.02
CA LYS A 97 -2.13 2.55 15.20
C LYS A 97 -2.66 3.89 15.71
N TRP A 98 -3.36 4.67 14.90
CA TRP A 98 -3.93 5.96 15.29
C TRP A 98 -4.90 5.90 16.48
N PRO A 99 -5.82 4.92 16.60
CA PRO A 99 -6.70 4.85 17.77
C PRO A 99 -5.91 4.70 19.09
N LEU A 100 -4.80 3.96 19.10
CA LEU A 100 -3.92 3.86 20.27
C LEU A 100 -3.24 5.20 20.60
N PHE A 101 -2.88 5.99 19.59
CA PHE A 101 -2.31 7.33 19.77
C PHE A 101 -3.33 8.30 20.39
N ILE A 102 -4.58 8.26 19.93
CA ILE A 102 -5.69 9.07 20.47
C ILE A 102 -5.98 8.68 21.93
N ILE A 103 -6.03 7.38 22.26
CA ILE A 103 -6.20 6.91 23.64
C ILE A 103 -5.07 7.42 24.55
N LYS A 104 -3.82 7.41 24.05
CA LYS A 104 -2.66 7.93 24.78
C LYS A 104 -2.78 9.44 25.05
N LEU A 105 -3.25 10.22 24.08
CA LEU A 105 -3.48 11.66 24.23
C LEU A 105 -4.61 11.98 25.23
N ILE A 106 -5.73 11.26 25.16
CA ILE A 106 -6.86 11.41 26.10
C ILE A 106 -6.39 11.16 27.54
N ARG A 107 -5.59 10.10 27.75
CA ARG A 107 -5.05 9.74 29.08
C ARG A 107 -4.15 10.83 29.66
N ILE A 108 -3.29 11.45 28.84
CA ILE A 108 -2.42 12.56 29.26
C ILE A 108 -3.26 13.79 29.63
N ASN A 109 -4.21 14.18 28.79
CA ASN A 109 -5.06 15.35 29.02
C ASN A 109 -5.89 15.19 30.33
N MET A 110 -6.43 13.99 30.56
CA MET A 110 -7.17 13.67 31.78
C MET A 110 -6.30 13.78 33.03
N PHE A 111 -5.06 13.29 32.98
CA PHE A 111 -4.13 13.36 34.12
C PHE A 111 -3.75 14.81 34.48
N ILE A 112 -3.49 15.64 33.48
CA ILE A 112 -3.22 17.07 33.69
C ILE A 112 -4.44 17.74 34.33
N LYS A 113 -5.64 17.48 33.81
CA LYS A 113 -6.89 18.06 34.35
C LYS A 113 -7.13 17.67 35.81
N ILE A 114 -6.89 16.41 36.18
CA ILE A 114 -7.00 15.93 37.57
C ILE A 114 -6.00 16.65 38.47
N LYS A 115 -4.74 16.79 38.03
CA LYS A 115 -3.67 17.41 38.84
C LYS A 115 -3.92 18.90 39.06
N VAL A 116 -4.37 19.61 38.02
CA VAL A 116 -4.76 21.03 38.11
C VAL A 116 -5.94 21.21 39.05
N ASN A 117 -7.02 20.42 38.88
CA ASN A 117 -8.22 20.56 39.71
C ASN A 117 -7.94 20.24 41.21
N LYS A 118 -7.08 19.25 41.46
CA LYS A 118 -6.64 18.92 42.83
C LYS A 118 -5.84 20.06 43.46
N MET A 119 -5.05 20.79 42.67
CA MET A 119 -4.25 21.91 43.15
C MET A 119 -5.11 23.15 43.42
N THR A 120 -6.05 23.47 42.53
CA THR A 120 -7.01 24.57 42.74
C THR A 120 -7.93 24.33 43.92
N ASN A 121 -8.37 23.09 44.16
CA ASN A 121 -9.22 22.77 45.32
C ASN A 121 -8.44 22.84 46.65
N ARG A 122 -7.16 22.48 46.65
CA ARG A 122 -6.29 22.69 47.84
C ARG A 122 -6.08 24.16 48.15
N LEU A 123 -5.81 24.98 47.12
CA LEU A 123 -5.65 26.42 47.28
C LEU A 123 -6.95 27.07 47.76
N ARG A 124 -8.10 26.69 47.21
CA ARG A 124 -9.41 27.20 47.63
C ARG A 124 -9.73 26.85 49.08
N ASN A 125 -9.46 25.62 49.53
CA ASN A 125 -9.67 25.24 50.94
C ASN A 125 -8.69 25.94 51.90
N ALA A 126 -7.42 26.13 51.50
CA ALA A 126 -6.45 26.86 52.33
C ALA A 126 -6.84 28.34 52.51
N ILE A 127 -7.43 28.96 51.49
CA ILE A 127 -7.94 30.34 51.57
C ILE A 127 -9.17 30.42 52.49
N ILE A 128 -10.10 29.47 52.41
CA ILE A 128 -11.32 29.43 53.25
C ILE A 128 -10.99 29.26 54.75
N HIS A 129 -9.90 28.58 55.10
CA HIS A 129 -9.47 28.44 56.50
C HIS A 129 -8.67 29.65 57.02
N PHE A 130 -8.29 30.58 56.15
CA PHE A 130 -7.47 31.75 56.48
C PHE A 130 -8.29 33.07 56.54
N VAL A 131 -9.48 33.08 55.92
CA VAL A 131 -10.49 34.15 56.03
C VAL A 131 -11.49 33.78 57.12
#